data_AF-A0A645FJ63-F1
#
_entry.id   AF-A0A645FJ63-F1
#
_cell.length_a   1.000
_cell.length_b   1.000
_cell.length_c   1.000
_cell.angle_alpha   90.00
_cell.angle_beta   90.00
_cell.angle_gamma   90.00
#
_symmetry.space_group_name_H-M   'P 1'
#
loop_
_entity.id
_entity.type
_entity.pdbx_description
1 polymer ?
#
loop_
_entity_poly.entity_id
_entity_poly.type
_entity_poly.pdbx_seq_one_letter_code
_entity_poly.pdbx_strand_id
1 'polypeptide(L)'
;MNFIEIIVLIALIASMLFSKNITIQIISMTLFLVYFIGSKLLNHFKRKTLINEINASKKIFISCKESYSIFLLMSFIFILNSIISIKYIINTKTSYLSSSTKLDISGIIDYISRFPDDKKSSIFMYLALIILALVFAIEKLRSFAIITDDKIIFYDCTVFYFSQITKIKYKHRLFSSKKIIRLCKNYNESDIILKLEDFENVKKHLENNISI
;
A
#
# COMPACT_ATOMS: atom_id res chain seq x y z
N MET A 1 -7.45 -7.25 11.29
CA MET A 1 -8.57 -6.58 10.62
C MET A 1 -9.80 -7.43 10.91
N ASN A 2 -10.82 -6.83 11.52
CA ASN A 2 -12.03 -7.56 11.91
C ASN A 2 -12.93 -7.78 10.68
N PHE A 3 -13.76 -8.82 10.70
CA PHE A 3 -14.64 -9.16 9.57
C PHE A 3 -15.56 -7.99 9.15
N ILE A 4 -16.05 -7.22 10.13
CA ILE A 4 -16.86 -6.02 9.90
C ILE A 4 -16.08 -4.94 9.14
N GLU A 5 -14.81 -4.71 9.49
CA GLU A 5 -13.96 -3.72 8.81
C GLU A 5 -13.74 -4.11 7.33
N ILE A 6 -13.58 -5.40 7.06
CA ILE A 6 -13.45 -5.93 5.69
C ILE A 6 -14.72 -5.63 4.89
N ILE A 7 -15.90 -5.89 5.45
CA ILE A 7 -17.18 -5.63 4.78
C ILE A 7 -17.34 -4.14 4.48
N VAL A 8 -17.06 -3.27 5.45
CA VAL A 8 -17.16 -1.82 5.28
C VAL A 8 -16.21 -1.33 4.18
N LEU A 9 -14.96 -1.82 4.17
CA LEU A 9 -13.99 -1.48 3.13
C LEU A 9 -14.44 -1.91 1.73
N ILE A 10 -14.97 -3.13 1.60
CA ILE A 10 -15.49 -3.63 0.33
C ILE A 10 -16.67 -2.78 -0.13
N ALA A 11 -17.60 -2.43 0.76
CA ALA A 11 -18.74 -1.58 0.44
C ALA A 11 -18.31 -0.18 -0.01
N LEU A 12 -17.31 0.43 0.63
CA LEU A 12 -16.74 1.72 0.23
C LEU A 12 -16.08 1.64 -1.14
N ILE A 13 -15.28 0.60 -1.40
CA ILE A 13 -14.64 0.40 -2.71
C ILE A 13 -15.70 0.17 -3.80
N ALA A 14 -16.69 -0.68 -3.55
CA ALA A 14 -17.75 -0.94 -4.50
C ALA A 14 -18.58 0.32 -4.80
N SER A 15 -18.91 1.10 -3.77
CA SER A 15 -19.65 2.36 -3.93
C SER A 15 -18.83 3.41 -4.69
N MET A 16 -17.52 3.46 -4.44
CA MET A 16 -16.59 4.32 -5.18
C MET A 16 -16.49 3.94 -6.67
N LEU A 17 -16.45 2.65 -6.99
CA LEU A 17 -16.23 2.14 -8.35
C LEU A 17 -17.50 2.08 -9.20
N PHE A 18 -18.63 1.70 -8.59
CA PHE A 18 -19.82 1.27 -9.33
C PHE A 18 -21.07 2.14 -9.09
N SER A 19 -21.05 3.03 -8.09
CA SER A 19 -22.21 3.92 -7.88
C SER A 19 -22.39 4.85 -9.07
N LYS A 20 -23.64 5.05 -9.51
CA LYS A 20 -23.97 6.07 -10.52
C LYS A 20 -24.15 7.46 -9.91
N ASN A 21 -24.36 7.53 -8.60
CA ASN A 21 -24.56 8.78 -7.88
C ASN A 21 -23.20 9.37 -7.48
N ILE A 22 -22.88 10.54 -8.05
CA ILE A 22 -21.62 11.27 -7.84
C ILE A 22 -21.41 11.61 -6.37
N THR A 23 -22.46 12.02 -5.65
CA THR A 23 -22.38 12.31 -4.21
C THR A 23 -21.97 11.09 -3.41
N ILE A 24 -22.56 9.92 -3.71
CA ILE A 24 -22.20 8.65 -3.07
C ILE A 24 -20.75 8.27 -3.40
N GLN A 25 -20.32 8.45 -4.65
CA GLN A 25 -18.93 8.20 -5.06
C GLN A 25 -17.95 9.08 -4.26
N ILE A 26 -18.19 10.39 -4.19
CA ILE A 26 -17.34 11.34 -3.47
C ILE A 26 -17.28 11.00 -1.98
N ILE A 27 -18.42 10.78 -1.32
CA ILE A 27 -18.46 10.42 0.11
C ILE A 27 -17.68 9.13 0.35
N SER A 28 -17.87 8.11 -0.51
CA SER A 28 -17.17 6.84 -0.40
C SER A 28 -15.66 7.00 -0.57
N MET A 29 -15.22 7.82 -1.53
CA MET A 29 -13.80 8.15 -1.73
C MET A 29 -13.20 8.86 -0.51
N THR A 30 -13.91 9.85 0.03
CA THR A 30 -13.45 10.62 1.19
C THR A 30 -13.32 9.75 2.43
N LEU A 31 -14.34 8.94 2.74
CA LEU A 31 -14.31 8.03 3.88
C LEU A 31 -13.19 6.99 3.72
N PHE A 32 -13.02 6.46 2.50
CA PHE A 32 -11.93 5.53 2.21
C PHE A 32 -10.56 6.19 2.42
N LEU A 33 -10.35 7.41 1.91
CA LEU A 33 -9.12 8.18 2.11
C LEU A 33 -8.82 8.43 3.59
N VAL A 34 -9.81 8.88 4.36
CA VAL A 34 -9.65 9.15 5.80
C VAL A 34 -9.29 7.88 6.56
N TYR A 35 -10.04 6.79 6.34
CA TYR A 35 -9.73 5.49 6.95
C TYR A 35 -8.31 5.05 6.64
N PHE A 36 -7.90 5.19 5.38
CA PHE A 36 -6.62 4.69 4.91
C PHE A 36 -5.45 5.50 5.49
N ILE A 37 -5.52 6.84 5.42
CA ILE A 37 -4.51 7.73 6.00
C ILE A 37 -4.42 7.48 7.52
N GLY A 38 -5.56 7.38 8.20
CA GLY A 38 -5.62 7.06 9.63
C GLY A 38 -4.95 5.74 9.98
N SER A 39 -5.25 4.67 9.25
CA SER A 39 -4.62 3.35 9.44
C SER A 39 -3.10 3.41 9.23
N LYS A 40 -2.63 4.15 8.22
CA LYS A 40 -1.20 4.33 7.94
C LYS A 40 -0.48 5.10 9.05
N LEU A 41 -1.05 6.20 9.51
CA LEU A 41 -0.51 6.96 10.64
C LEU A 41 -0.44 6.09 11.89
N LEU A 42 -1.50 5.35 12.20
CA LEU A 42 -1.54 4.44 13.34
C LEU A 42 -0.44 3.37 13.25
N ASN A 43 -0.26 2.75 12.08
CA ASN A 43 0.79 1.76 11.86
C ASN A 43 2.18 2.39 11.96
N HIS A 44 2.37 3.60 11.43
CA HIS A 44 3.64 4.32 11.56
C HIS A 44 4.01 4.57 13.04
N PHE A 45 3.06 5.05 13.85
CA PHE A 45 3.28 5.24 15.29
C PHE A 45 3.58 3.93 16.00
N LYS A 46 2.79 2.88 15.76
CA LYS A 46 3.02 1.54 16.34
C LYS A 46 4.41 1.01 16.01
N ARG A 47 4.81 1.09 14.75
CA ARG A 47 6.14 0.63 14.31
C ARG A 47 7.26 1.44 14.95
N LYS A 48 7.10 2.76 15.07
CA LYS A 48 8.08 3.62 15.74
C LYS A 48 8.27 3.22 17.21
N THR A 49 7.18 2.96 17.92
CA THR A 49 7.21 2.47 19.31
C THR A 49 7.95 1.14 19.41
N LEU A 50 7.61 0.16 18.56
CA LEU A 50 8.27 -1.15 18.54
C LEU A 50 9.77 -1.07 18.24
N ILE A 51 10.18 -0.20 17.31
CA ILE A 51 11.60 0.02 16.99
C ILE A 51 12.32 0.66 18.17
N ASN A 52 11.70 1.63 18.84
CA ASN A 52 12.28 2.28 20.02
C ASN A 52 12.49 1.27 21.17
N GLU A 53 11.53 0.37 21.40
CA GLU A 53 11.67 -0.73 22.37
C GLU A 53 12.84 -1.66 22.03
N ILE A 54 13.00 -2.01 20.75
CA ILE A 54 14.13 -2.83 20.29
C ILE A 54 15.46 -2.13 20.54
N ASN A 55 15.56 -0.86 20.15
CA ASN A 55 16.78 -0.07 20.30
C ASN A 55 17.16 0.11 21.79
N ALA A 56 16.17 0.30 22.67
CA ALA A 56 16.38 0.36 24.11
C ALA A 56 16.91 -0.99 24.67
N SER A 57 16.48 -2.12 24.08
CA SER A 57 16.90 -3.45 24.49
C SER A 57 18.22 -3.96 23.89
N LYS A 58 18.89 -3.18 23.01
CA LYS A 58 20.15 -3.54 22.32
C LYS A 58 20.16 -4.91 21.60
N LYS A 59 19.00 -5.37 21.14
CA LYS A 59 18.87 -6.63 20.39
C LYS A 59 19.55 -6.54 19.02
N ILE A 60 20.00 -7.68 18.49
CA ILE A 60 20.55 -7.75 17.12
C ILE A 60 19.45 -7.38 16.13
N PHE A 61 19.81 -6.64 15.09
CA PHE A 61 18.87 -6.13 14.10
C PHE A 61 19.36 -6.46 12.69
N ILE A 62 18.55 -7.20 11.93
CA ILE A 62 18.79 -7.40 10.49
C ILE A 62 17.60 -6.83 9.71
N SER A 63 17.86 -5.82 8.88
CA SER A 63 16.86 -5.23 7.98
C SER A 63 16.80 -6.01 6.68
N CYS A 64 15.63 -6.54 6.35
CA CYS A 64 15.44 -7.39 5.18
C CYS A 64 14.30 -6.87 4.32
N LYS A 65 14.42 -6.91 2.99
CA LYS A 65 13.36 -6.37 2.12
C LYS A 65 12.13 -7.28 2.14
N GLU A 66 10.93 -6.71 2.15
CA GLU A 66 9.69 -7.51 2.12
C GLU A 66 9.10 -7.67 0.71
N SER A 67 8.44 -8.80 0.48
CA SER A 67 7.62 -9.01 -0.71
C SER A 67 6.16 -8.64 -0.48
N TYR A 68 5.84 -7.34 -0.44
CA TYR A 68 4.46 -6.89 -0.25
C TYR A 68 3.76 -6.62 -1.60
N SER A 69 3.33 -7.66 -2.31
CA SER A 69 2.75 -7.57 -3.67
C SER A 69 1.42 -6.82 -3.73
N ILE A 70 0.55 -7.01 -2.73
CA ILE A 70 -0.84 -6.52 -2.70
C ILE A 70 -0.93 -4.99 -2.81
N PHE A 71 -0.05 -4.24 -2.13
CA PHE A 71 -0.07 -2.77 -2.19
C PHE A 71 0.21 -2.22 -3.60
N LEU A 72 1.07 -2.88 -4.39
CA LEU A 72 1.34 -2.44 -5.76
C LEU A 72 0.12 -2.66 -6.66
N LEU A 73 -0.57 -3.79 -6.49
CA LEU A 73 -1.79 -4.09 -7.23
C LEU A 73 -2.89 -3.08 -6.90
N MET A 74 -3.10 -2.76 -5.61
CA MET A 74 -4.07 -1.76 -5.20
C MET A 74 -3.73 -0.36 -5.71
N SER A 75 -2.46 0.04 -5.64
CA SER A 75 -2.01 1.33 -6.18
C SER A 75 -2.27 1.43 -7.68
N PHE A 76 -1.99 0.35 -8.42
CA PHE A 76 -2.27 0.28 -9.85
C PHE A 76 -3.77 0.39 -10.16
N ILE A 77 -4.62 -0.34 -9.42
CA ILE A 77 -6.09 -0.27 -9.57
C ILE A 77 -6.60 1.14 -9.32
N PHE A 78 -6.11 1.83 -8.28
CA PHE A 78 -6.53 3.21 -7.98
C PHE A 78 -6.11 4.20 -9.06
N ILE A 79 -4.88 4.09 -9.57
CA ILE A 79 -4.41 4.95 -10.66
C ILE A 79 -5.25 4.72 -11.91
N LEU A 80 -5.44 3.46 -12.32
CA LEU A 80 -6.19 3.10 -13.51
C LEU A 80 -7.64 3.61 -13.41
N ASN A 81 -8.31 3.34 -12.28
CA ASN A 81 -9.69 3.77 -12.07
C ASN A 81 -9.83 5.30 -12.05
N SER A 82 -8.89 6.01 -11.42
CA SER A 82 -8.88 7.47 -11.38
C SER A 82 -8.72 8.07 -12.77
N ILE A 83 -7.81 7.52 -13.59
CA ILE A 83 -7.62 7.96 -14.98
C ILE A 83 -8.87 7.71 -15.82
N ILE A 84 -9.47 6.51 -15.73
CA ILE A 84 -10.71 6.17 -16.46
C ILE A 84 -11.83 7.14 -16.09
N SER A 85 -11.98 7.43 -14.79
CA SER A 85 -13.05 8.29 -14.28
C SER A 85 -12.84 9.76 -14.69
N ILE A 86 -11.62 10.28 -14.62
CA ILE A 86 -11.28 11.62 -15.11
C ILE A 86 -11.55 11.71 -16.62
N LYS A 87 -11.10 10.71 -17.40
CA LYS A 87 -11.36 10.64 -18.84
C LYS A 87 -12.86 10.64 -19.16
N TYR A 88 -13.66 9.90 -18.39
CA TYR A 88 -15.11 9.90 -18.54
C TYR A 88 -15.71 11.30 -18.30
N ILE A 89 -15.32 11.97 -17.22
CA ILE A 89 -15.79 13.33 -16.91
C ILE A 89 -15.41 14.31 -18.04
N ILE A 90 -14.18 14.24 -18.55
CA ILE A 90 -13.70 15.07 -19.66
C ILE A 90 -14.48 14.78 -20.95
N ASN A 91 -14.66 13.51 -21.29
CA ASN A 91 -15.37 13.08 -22.51
C ASN A 91 -16.87 13.40 -22.48
N THR A 92 -17.51 13.51 -21.31
CA THR A 92 -18.92 13.97 -21.24
C THR A 92 -19.11 15.43 -21.69
N LYS A 93 -18.02 16.20 -21.88
CA LYS A 93 -18.06 17.60 -22.36
C LYS A 93 -17.33 17.85 -23.69
N THR A 94 -16.87 16.83 -24.41
CA THR A 94 -16.18 17.05 -25.69
C THR A 94 -17.05 17.62 -26.81
N SER A 95 -18.35 17.87 -26.57
CA SER A 95 -19.19 18.70 -27.46
C SER A 95 -18.90 20.22 -27.39
N TYR A 96 -18.09 20.70 -26.44
CA TYR A 96 -17.79 22.13 -26.26
C TYR A 96 -16.38 22.57 -26.70
N LEU A 97 -15.59 21.68 -27.31
CA LEU A 97 -14.28 22.04 -27.84
C LEU A 97 -14.41 22.55 -29.29
N SER A 98 -14.87 23.78 -29.45
CA SER A 98 -14.43 24.59 -30.59
C SER A 98 -13.00 25.07 -30.29
N SER A 99 -12.06 24.56 -31.08
CA SER A 99 -10.73 25.08 -31.38
C SER A 99 -10.36 26.45 -30.77
N SER A 100 -9.20 26.50 -30.07
CA SER A 100 -8.22 27.63 -30.03
C SER A 100 -7.67 28.07 -28.66
N THR A 101 -7.86 27.34 -27.56
CA THR A 101 -7.12 27.67 -26.33
C THR A 101 -5.67 27.19 -26.42
N LYS A 102 -4.71 28.13 -26.47
CA LYS A 102 -3.30 27.85 -26.18
C LYS A 102 -3.21 27.08 -24.87
N LEU A 103 -2.38 26.03 -24.87
CA LEU A 103 -2.10 25.16 -23.72
C LEU A 103 -1.23 25.87 -22.66
N ASP A 104 -1.68 27.04 -22.20
CA ASP A 104 -1.08 27.76 -21.08
C ASP A 104 -1.91 27.53 -19.81
N ILE A 105 -1.30 27.74 -18.63
CA ILE A 105 -1.92 27.46 -17.31
C ILE A 105 -3.29 28.14 -17.17
N SER A 106 -3.45 29.36 -17.69
CA SER A 106 -4.73 30.10 -17.71
C SER A 106 -5.81 29.38 -18.51
N GLY A 107 -5.46 28.83 -19.68
CA GLY A 107 -6.39 28.05 -20.51
C GLY A 107 -6.85 26.75 -19.83
N ILE A 108 -5.99 26.13 -19.03
CA ILE A 108 -6.34 24.95 -18.23
C ILE A 108 -7.30 25.33 -17.09
N ILE A 109 -7.04 26.44 -16.39
CA ILE A 109 -7.91 26.93 -15.31
C ILE A 109 -9.30 27.29 -15.86
N ASP A 110 -9.36 28.00 -16.98
CA ASP A 110 -10.62 28.37 -17.63
C ASP A 110 -11.39 27.15 -18.15
N TYR A 111 -10.69 26.09 -18.55
CA TYR A 111 -11.33 24.85 -18.92
C TYR A 111 -11.93 24.13 -17.71
N ILE A 112 -11.21 24.07 -16.59
CA ILE A 112 -11.66 23.42 -15.35
C ILE A 112 -12.80 24.22 -14.69
N SER A 113 -12.76 25.55 -14.74
CA SER A 113 -13.77 26.43 -14.13
C SER A 113 -15.17 26.24 -14.73
N ARG A 114 -15.24 25.82 -16.00
CA ARG A 114 -16.48 25.50 -16.73
C ARG A 114 -17.16 24.21 -16.27
N PHE A 115 -16.52 23.36 -15.46
CA PHE A 115 -17.20 22.19 -14.90
C PHE A 115 -18.13 22.59 -13.74
N PRO A 116 -19.26 21.90 -13.54
CA PRO A 116 -20.03 22.05 -12.32
C PRO A 116 -19.23 21.56 -11.11
N ASP A 117 -19.55 22.08 -9.93
CA ASP A 117 -18.70 21.95 -8.74
C ASP A 117 -18.56 20.51 -8.23
N ASP A 118 -19.59 19.68 -8.42
CA ASP A 118 -19.57 18.24 -8.14
C ASP A 118 -18.52 17.51 -9.00
N LYS A 119 -18.38 17.90 -10.28
CA LYS A 119 -17.38 17.35 -11.19
C LYS A 119 -15.98 17.86 -10.88
N LYS A 120 -15.83 19.13 -10.51
CA LYS A 120 -14.55 19.70 -10.04
C LYS A 120 -14.07 18.96 -8.79
N SER A 121 -14.96 18.77 -7.81
CA SER A 121 -14.69 18.00 -6.59
C SER A 121 -14.26 16.58 -6.91
N SER A 122 -14.98 15.91 -7.81
CA SER A 122 -14.64 14.55 -8.26
C SER A 122 -13.23 14.47 -8.87
N ILE A 123 -12.89 15.38 -9.79
CA ILE A 123 -11.55 15.45 -10.42
C ILE A 123 -10.47 15.62 -9.34
N PHE A 124 -10.67 16.53 -8.39
CA PHE A 124 -9.74 16.75 -7.29
C PHE A 124 -9.54 15.49 -6.43
N MET A 125 -10.62 14.78 -6.10
CA MET A 125 -10.56 13.54 -5.34
C MET A 125 -9.81 12.43 -6.08
N TYR A 126 -10.01 12.29 -7.40
CA TYR A 126 -9.25 11.34 -8.21
C TYR A 126 -7.75 11.69 -8.28
N LEU A 127 -7.41 12.98 -8.37
CA LEU A 127 -6.01 13.42 -8.29
C LEU A 127 -5.39 13.09 -6.93
N ALA A 128 -6.13 13.31 -5.83
CA ALA A 128 -5.68 12.94 -4.50
C ALA A 128 -5.43 11.42 -4.37
N LEU A 129 -6.31 10.59 -4.94
CA LEU A 129 -6.12 9.13 -5.00
C LEU A 129 -4.89 8.71 -5.80
N ILE A 130 -4.60 9.39 -6.92
CA ILE A 130 -3.39 9.14 -7.73
C ILE A 130 -2.12 9.46 -6.91
N ILE A 131 -2.08 10.62 -6.25
CA ILE A 131 -0.94 11.01 -5.41
C ILE A 131 -0.74 9.98 -4.29
N LEU A 132 -1.82 9.60 -3.62
CA LEU A 132 -1.80 8.59 -2.56
C LEU A 132 -1.26 7.24 -3.07
N ALA A 133 -1.70 6.78 -4.24
CA ALA A 133 -1.23 5.55 -4.87
C ALA A 133 0.27 5.60 -5.22
N LEU A 134 0.77 6.74 -5.70
CA LEU A 134 2.20 6.94 -5.96
C LEU A 134 3.02 6.89 -4.67
N VAL A 135 2.55 7.53 -3.60
CA VAL A 135 3.19 7.46 -2.28
C VAL A 135 3.31 5.99 -1.83
N PHE A 136 2.30 5.15 -2.03
CA PHE A 136 2.39 3.73 -1.69
C PHE A 136 3.36 2.93 -2.54
N ALA A 137 3.42 3.22 -3.84
CA ALA A 137 4.41 2.60 -4.70
C ALA A 137 5.82 2.88 -4.18
N ILE A 138 6.08 4.11 -3.72
CA ILE A 138 7.35 4.52 -3.11
C ILE A 138 7.55 3.87 -1.73
N GLU A 139 6.55 3.86 -0.86
CA GLU A 139 6.63 3.21 0.46
C GLU A 139 6.99 1.73 0.34
N LYS A 140 6.41 1.02 -0.64
CA LYS A 140 6.74 -0.38 -0.90
C LYS A 140 8.21 -0.55 -1.28
N LEU A 141 8.82 0.38 -2.01
CA LEU A 141 10.25 0.28 -2.31
C LEU A 141 11.10 0.31 -1.03
N ARG A 142 10.57 0.93 0.03
CA ARG A 142 11.17 1.09 1.36
C ARG A 142 10.58 0.14 2.42
N SER A 143 9.83 -0.89 2.04
CA SER A 143 9.27 -1.86 3.00
C SER A 143 10.35 -2.86 3.43
N PHE A 144 10.69 -2.82 4.73
CA PHE A 144 11.68 -3.69 5.34
C PHE A 144 11.11 -4.39 6.59
N ALA A 145 11.39 -5.68 6.68
CA ALA A 145 11.22 -6.49 7.86
C ALA A 145 12.42 -6.30 8.78
N ILE A 146 12.17 -6.39 10.06
CA ILE A 146 13.13 -6.24 11.14
C ILE A 146 13.22 -7.59 11.84
N ILE A 147 14.35 -8.26 11.71
CA ILE A 147 14.62 -9.52 12.42
C ILE A 147 15.38 -9.18 13.69
N THR A 148 14.88 -9.66 14.82
CA THR A 148 15.51 -9.55 16.15
C THR A 148 15.85 -10.92 16.71
N ASP A 149 16.27 -10.99 17.96
CA ASP A 149 16.66 -12.24 18.63
C ASP A 149 15.46 -13.14 18.99
N ASP A 150 14.26 -12.58 19.11
CA ASP A 150 13.06 -13.31 19.57
C ASP A 150 11.85 -13.20 18.63
N LYS A 151 11.89 -12.25 17.69
CA LYS A 151 10.77 -11.97 16.79
C LYS A 151 11.18 -11.30 15.49
N ILE A 152 10.25 -11.29 14.55
CA ILE A 152 10.32 -10.57 13.29
C ILE A 152 9.17 -9.57 13.25
N ILE A 153 9.49 -8.33 12.94
CA ILE A 153 8.52 -7.24 12.81
C ILE A 153 8.48 -6.81 11.36
N PHE A 154 7.32 -6.99 10.73
CA PHE A 154 7.10 -6.60 9.35
C PHE A 154 6.70 -5.12 9.24
N TYR A 155 6.79 -4.56 8.03
CA TYR A 155 6.47 -3.16 7.74
C TYR A 155 5.03 -2.79 8.11
N ASP A 156 4.10 -3.73 7.95
CA ASP A 156 2.68 -3.59 8.30
C ASP A 156 2.39 -3.74 9.81
N CYS A 157 3.44 -3.78 10.65
CA CYS A 157 3.38 -4.04 12.10
C CYS A 157 2.98 -5.46 12.48
N THR A 158 2.91 -6.41 11.53
CA THR A 158 2.73 -7.81 11.85
C THR A 158 3.95 -8.32 12.60
N VAL A 159 3.75 -9.01 13.72
CA VAL A 159 4.83 -9.57 14.55
C VAL A 159 4.77 -11.09 14.56
N PHE A 160 5.88 -11.70 14.16
CA PHE A 160 6.10 -13.14 14.21
C PHE A 160 7.13 -13.42 15.30
N TYR A 161 6.67 -13.83 16.47
CA TYR A 161 7.57 -14.39 17.48
C TYR A 161 8.12 -15.72 17.00
N PHE A 162 9.40 -15.99 17.25
CA PHE A 162 10.03 -17.24 16.82
C PHE A 162 9.31 -18.48 17.35
N SER A 163 8.83 -18.43 18.60
CA SER A 163 8.02 -19.50 19.21
C SER A 163 6.68 -19.77 18.51
N GLN A 164 6.23 -18.89 17.61
CA GLN A 164 4.96 -19.01 16.90
C GLN A 164 5.15 -19.39 15.42
N ILE A 165 6.40 -19.47 14.95
CA ILE A 165 6.68 -19.83 13.56
C ILE A 165 6.58 -21.35 13.44
N THR A 166 5.67 -21.80 12.59
CA THR A 166 5.39 -23.23 12.41
C THR A 166 6.16 -23.85 11.25
N LYS A 167 6.62 -23.03 10.30
CA LYS A 167 7.36 -23.50 9.13
C LYS A 167 8.20 -22.41 8.49
N ILE A 168 9.37 -22.78 8.00
CA ILE A 168 10.23 -21.96 7.13
C ILE A 168 10.32 -22.65 5.77
N LYS A 169 10.14 -21.90 4.67
CA LYS A 169 10.32 -22.41 3.30
C LYS A 169 11.32 -21.51 2.56
N TYR A 170 12.26 -22.12 1.87
CA TYR A 170 13.25 -21.40 1.05
C TYR A 170 12.84 -21.46 -0.42
N LYS A 171 12.70 -20.29 -1.06
CA LYS A 171 12.40 -20.19 -2.49
C LYS A 171 13.58 -19.57 -3.22
N HIS A 172 14.07 -20.27 -4.23
CA HIS A 172 15.05 -19.74 -5.17
C HIS A 172 14.33 -19.26 -6.43
N ARG A 173 14.65 -18.05 -6.91
CA ARG A 173 14.22 -17.60 -8.24
C ARG A 173 15.37 -17.91 -9.21
N LEU A 174 15.12 -18.77 -10.20
CA LEU A 174 16.13 -19.28 -11.16
C LEU A 174 16.96 -18.18 -11.85
N PHE A 175 16.46 -16.95 -11.95
CA PHE A 175 17.14 -15.81 -12.61
C PHE A 175 17.25 -14.56 -11.74
N SER A 176 17.27 -14.71 -10.40
CA SER A 176 17.38 -13.56 -9.50
C SER A 176 18.58 -13.68 -8.58
N SER A 177 19.32 -12.58 -8.43
CA SER A 177 20.35 -12.41 -7.39
C SER A 177 19.77 -12.30 -5.96
N LYS A 178 18.48 -12.60 -5.81
CA LYS A 178 17.73 -12.51 -4.56
C LYS A 178 17.17 -13.87 -4.19
N LYS A 179 17.31 -14.23 -2.91
CA LYS A 179 16.70 -15.41 -2.30
C LYS A 179 15.50 -14.98 -1.45
N ILE A 180 14.52 -15.87 -1.33
CA ILE A 180 13.29 -15.60 -0.58
C ILE A 180 13.16 -16.62 0.55
N ILE A 181 12.97 -16.11 1.77
CA ILE A 181 12.61 -16.91 2.94
C ILE A 181 11.14 -16.64 3.23
N ARG A 182 10.32 -17.69 3.21
CA ARG A 182 8.91 -17.65 3.57
C ARG A 182 8.74 -18.17 4.98
N LEU A 183 8.11 -17.37 5.82
CA LEU A 183 7.81 -17.67 7.21
C LEU A 183 6.31 -17.93 7.35
N CYS A 184 5.95 -19.03 8.01
CA CYS A 184 4.57 -19.41 8.25
C CYS A 184 4.25 -19.32 9.74
N LYS A 185 3.12 -18.66 10.06
CA LYS A 185 2.51 -18.60 11.39
C LYS A 185 1.04 -18.94 11.23
N ASN A 186 0.61 -20.12 11.67
CA ASN A 186 -0.74 -20.64 11.43
C ASN A 186 -1.10 -20.57 9.93
N TYR A 187 -2.16 -19.84 9.57
CA TYR A 187 -2.61 -19.61 8.18
C TYR A 187 -1.94 -18.41 7.49
N ASN A 188 -1.09 -17.66 8.20
CA ASN A 188 -0.43 -16.48 7.66
C ASN A 188 0.97 -16.84 7.13
N GLU A 189 1.25 -16.45 5.89
CA GLU A 189 2.58 -16.55 5.29
C GLU A 189 3.15 -15.16 5.01
N SER A 190 4.44 -14.96 5.27
CA SER A 190 5.13 -13.71 4.98
C SER A 190 6.51 -13.97 4.39
N ASP A 191 6.84 -13.25 3.32
CA ASP A 191 8.04 -13.44 2.52
C ASP A 191 9.06 -12.33 2.77
N ILE A 192 10.26 -12.74 3.16
CA ILE A 192 11.45 -11.89 3.28
C ILE A 192 12.34 -12.13 2.07
N ILE A 193 12.73 -11.07 1.39
CA ILE A 193 13.63 -11.03 0.24
C ILE A 193 15.00 -10.56 0.71
N LEU A 194 16.00 -11.38 0.45
CA LEU A 194 17.39 -11.14 0.81
C LEU A 194 18.27 -11.14 -0.43
N LYS A 195 19.38 -10.40 -0.36
CA LYS A 195 20.48 -10.59 -1.30
C LYS A 195 21.16 -11.93 -1.00
N LEU A 196 21.90 -12.45 -1.99
CA LEU A 196 22.66 -13.70 -1.83
C LEU A 196 23.66 -13.64 -0.67
N GLU A 197 24.33 -12.50 -0.49
CA GLU A 197 25.34 -12.27 0.57
C GLU A 197 24.77 -12.39 1.99
N ASP A 198 23.58 -11.81 2.22
CA ASP A 198 22.94 -11.81 3.54
C ASP A 198 22.18 -13.10 3.85
N PHE A 199 21.90 -13.91 2.83
CA PHE A 199 20.96 -15.03 2.95
C PHE A 199 21.43 -16.10 3.92
N GLU A 200 22.69 -16.55 3.82
CA GLU A 200 23.18 -17.63 4.68
C GLU A 200 23.27 -17.19 6.15
N ASN A 201 23.59 -15.92 6.41
CA ASN A 201 23.63 -15.37 7.77
C ASN A 201 22.22 -15.31 8.38
N VAL A 202 21.24 -14.79 7.63
CA VAL A 202 19.84 -14.73 8.10
C VAL A 202 19.26 -16.13 8.25
N LYS A 203 19.54 -17.03 7.30
CA LYS A 203 19.10 -18.43 7.38
C LYS A 203 19.58 -19.08 8.68
N LYS A 204 20.88 -19.01 8.97
CA LYS A 204 21.45 -19.57 10.21
C LYS A 204 20.85 -18.94 11.46
N HIS A 205 20.64 -17.61 11.46
CA HIS A 205 20.00 -16.92 12.59
C HIS A 205 18.59 -17.44 12.84
N LEU A 206 17.79 -17.62 11.78
CA LEU A 206 16.43 -18.15 11.88
C LEU A 206 16.42 -19.61 12.34
N GLU A 207 17.26 -20.47 11.76
CA GLU A 207 17.33 -21.89 12.12
C GLU A 207 17.82 -22.12 13.56
N ASN A 208 18.70 -21.25 14.08
CA ASN A 208 19.21 -21.38 15.45
C ASN A 208 18.21 -20.91 16.53
N ASN A 209 17.30 -19.99 16.19
CA ASN A 209 16.41 -19.36 17.17
C ASN A 209 14.95 -19.81 17.06
N ILE A 210 14.57 -20.46 15.96
CA ILE A 210 13.22 -20.99 15.76
C ILE A 210 13.25 -22.49 16.03
N SER A 211 12.60 -22.91 17.12
CA SER A 211 12.36 -24.32 17.43
C SER A 211 11.17 -24.83 16.59
N ILE A 212 11.45 -25.55 15.51
CA ILE A 212 10.45 -26.21 14.64
C ILE A 212 10.50 -27.72 14.87
#